data_AF-A0A6M7UZH8-F1
#
_entry.id   AF-A0A6M7UZH8-F1
#
_cell.length_a   1.000
_cell.length_b   1.000
_cell.length_c   1.000
_cell.angle_alpha   90.00
_cell.angle_beta   90.00
_cell.angle_gamma   90.00
#
_symmetry.space_group_name_H-M   'P 1'
#
loop_
_entity.id
_entity.type
_entity.pdbx_description
1 polymer ?
#
loop_
_entity_poly.entity_id
_entity_poly.type
_entity_poly.pdbx_seq_one_letter_code
_entity_poly.pdbx_strand_id
1 'polypeptide(L)'
;MFADFFRSRWLGQVPIDRLFWRDMIFVGTGINVASSAAALILLGLKMPLGLVLAVHFAPVPYNIFLTIAVWRTAEQSGAKASLMLLGSALWLVATVAV
;
A
#
# COMPACT_ATOMS: atom_id res chain seq x y z
N MET A 1 -17.47 -1.72 9.14
CA MET A 1 -16.74 -2.57 8.17
C MET A 1 -15.45 -1.93 7.67
N PHE A 2 -15.47 -0.78 6.95
CA PHE A 2 -14.24 -0.09 6.52
C PHE A 2 -13.46 0.53 7.68
N ALA A 3 -14.14 1.24 8.59
CA ALA A 3 -13.49 1.80 9.77
C ALA A 3 -12.79 0.73 10.63
N ASP A 4 -13.38 -0.48 10.73
CA ASP A 4 -12.79 -1.62 11.45
C ASP A 4 -11.56 -2.19 10.74
N PHE A 5 -11.55 -2.17 9.40
CA PHE A 5 -10.39 -2.58 8.61
C PHE A 5 -9.17 -1.70 8.90
N PHE A 6 -9.34 -0.37 8.86
CA PHE A 6 -8.25 0.57 9.14
C PHE A 6 -7.87 0.53 10.62
N ARG A 7 -8.86 0.54 11.53
CA ARG A 7 -8.62 0.51 12.99
C ARG A 7 -7.83 -0.72 13.42
N SER A 8 -8.20 -1.92 12.97
CA SER A 8 -7.50 -3.16 13.36
C SER A 8 -6.03 -3.17 12.96
N ARG A 9 -5.69 -2.65 11.78
CA ARG A 9 -4.30 -2.53 11.31
C ARG A 9 -3.54 -1.42 12.01
N TRP A 10 -4.20 -0.30 12.23
CA TRP A 10 -3.61 0.84 12.93
C TRP A 10 -3.26 0.52 14.39
N LEU A 11 -4.07 -0.32 15.04
CA LEU A 11 -3.86 -0.79 16.41
C LEU A 11 -2.95 -2.03 16.51
N GLY A 12 -2.41 -2.55 15.40
CA GLY A 12 -1.54 -3.73 15.40
C GLY A 12 -2.26 -5.05 15.75
N GLN A 13 -3.59 -5.11 15.61
CA GLN A 13 -4.40 -6.28 15.95
C GLN A 13 -4.36 -7.38 14.87
N VAL A 14 -3.78 -7.08 13.70
CA VAL A 14 -3.62 -8.03 12.59
C VAL A 14 -2.22 -8.65 12.66
N PRO A 15 -2.09 -9.99 12.53
CA PRO A 15 -0.78 -10.64 12.51
C PRO A 15 0.13 -10.03 11.44
N ILE A 16 1.39 -9.73 11.81
CA ILE A 16 2.34 -9.04 10.94
C ILE A 16 2.55 -9.75 9.60
N ASP A 17 2.57 -11.10 9.59
CA ASP A 17 2.69 -11.88 8.36
C ASP A 17 1.51 -11.66 7.40
N ARG A 18 0.29 -11.56 7.93
CA ARG A 18 -0.92 -11.28 7.13
C ARG A 18 -0.93 -9.84 6.63
N LEU A 19 -0.54 -8.89 7.47
CA LEU A 19 -0.47 -7.48 7.12
C LEU A 19 0.57 -7.26 6.00
N PHE A 20 1.76 -7.82 6.15
CA PHE A 20 2.84 -7.68 5.18
C PHE A 20 2.52 -8.43 3.87
N TRP A 21 2.31 -9.75 3.92
CA TRP A 21 2.17 -10.51 2.68
C TRP A 21 0.85 -10.24 1.96
N ARG A 22 -0.27 -10.40 2.66
CA ARG A 22 -1.59 -10.31 2.01
C ARG A 22 -1.96 -8.88 1.71
N ASP A 23 -1.91 -8.00 2.71
CA ASP A 23 -2.47 -6.65 2.54
C ASP A 23 -1.53 -5.72 1.77
N MET A 24 -0.24 -5.78 2.07
CA MET A 24 0.77 -4.94 1.43
C MET A 24 1.27 -5.54 0.11
N ILE A 25 1.93 -6.70 0.14
CA ILE A 25 2.53 -7.27 -1.08
C ILE A 25 1.48 -7.67 -2.12
N PHE A 26 0.42 -8.41 -1.75
CA PHE A 26 -0.56 -8.88 -2.75
C PHE A 26 -1.63 -7.83 -3.06
N VAL A 27 -2.41 -7.40 -2.06
CA VAL A 27 -3.53 -6.48 -2.28
C VAL A 27 -3.04 -5.09 -2.68
N GLY A 28 -2.06 -4.53 -1.96
CA GLY A 28 -1.48 -3.24 -2.28
C GLY A 28 -0.92 -3.20 -3.69
N THR A 29 -0.08 -4.17 -4.09
CA THR A 29 0.48 -4.20 -5.45
C THR A 29 -0.61 -4.36 -6.50
N GLY A 30 -1.62 -5.21 -6.26
CA GLY A 30 -2.77 -5.35 -7.15
C GLY A 30 -3.52 -4.05 -7.38
N ILE A 31 -3.72 -3.25 -6.32
CA ILE A 31 -4.34 -1.91 -6.41
C ILE A 31 -3.45 -0.97 -7.23
N ASN A 32 -2.14 -0.93 -6.99
CA ASN A 32 -1.22 -0.07 -7.75
C ASN A 32 -1.25 -0.41 -9.24
N VAL A 33 -1.12 -1.70 -9.59
CA VAL A 33 -1.19 -2.16 -10.99
C VAL A 33 -2.52 -1.81 -11.64
N ALA A 34 -3.64 -2.03 -10.96
CA ALA A 34 -4.96 -1.67 -11.48
C ALA A 34 -5.09 -0.16 -11.69
N SER A 35 -4.56 0.64 -10.77
CA SER A 35 -4.58 2.10 -10.86
C SER A 35 -3.73 2.62 -12.03
N SER A 36 -2.52 2.08 -12.21
CA SER A 36 -1.64 2.43 -13.34
C SER A 36 -2.24 1.98 -14.67
N ALA A 37 -2.83 0.79 -14.75
CA ALA A 37 -3.56 0.35 -15.94
C ALA A 37 -4.73 1.31 -16.27
N ALA A 38 -5.51 1.71 -15.26
CA ALA A 38 -6.59 2.68 -15.45
C ALA A 38 -6.06 4.04 -15.92
N ALA A 39 -4.96 4.54 -15.33
CA ALA A 39 -4.32 5.78 -15.75
C ALA A 39 -3.83 5.72 -17.20
N LEU A 40 -3.22 4.61 -17.62
CA LEU A 40 -2.79 4.39 -19.01
C LEU A 40 -3.98 4.35 -19.99
N ILE A 41 -5.09 3.72 -19.60
CA ILE A 41 -6.33 3.75 -20.39
C ILE A 41 -6.83 5.20 -20.54
N LEU A 42 -6.92 5.96 -19.45
CA LEU A 42 -7.35 7.36 -19.47
C LEU A 42 -6.42 8.23 -20.33
N LEU A 43 -5.12 7.99 -20.28
CA LEU A 43 -4.14 8.66 -21.12
C LEU A 43 -4.34 8.32 -22.60
N GLY A 44 -4.57 7.04 -22.93
CA GLY A 44 -4.89 6.59 -24.29
C GLY A 44 -6.20 7.18 -24.82
N LEU A 45 -7.17 7.42 -23.93
CA LEU A 45 -8.41 8.14 -24.21
C LEU A 45 -8.24 9.67 -24.29
N LYS A 46 -7.01 10.19 -24.16
CA LYS A 46 -6.66 11.61 -24.18
C LYS A 46 -7.41 12.44 -23.12
N MET A 47 -7.67 11.84 -21.96
CA MET A 47 -8.24 12.54 -20.82
C MET A 47 -7.27 13.59 -20.26
N PRO A 48 -7.75 14.59 -19.49
CA PRO A 48 -6.90 15.61 -18.90
C PRO A 48 -5.80 15.00 -18.03
N LEU A 49 -4.56 15.48 -18.19
CA LEU A 49 -3.40 14.94 -17.46
C LEU A 49 -3.60 14.96 -15.94
N GLY A 50 -4.26 16.00 -15.41
CA GLY A 50 -4.59 16.08 -13.99
C GLY A 50 -5.42 14.90 -13.49
N LEU A 51 -6.38 14.42 -14.29
CA LEU A 51 -7.18 13.24 -13.96
C LEU A 51 -6.34 11.96 -14.02
N VAL A 52 -5.49 11.82 -15.04
CA VAL A 52 -4.58 10.68 -15.20
C VAL A 52 -3.66 10.55 -13.98
N LEU A 53 -3.05 11.66 -13.56
CA LEU A 53 -2.17 11.70 -12.39
C LEU A 53 -2.94 11.45 -11.09
N ALA A 54 -4.14 12.03 -10.95
CA ALA A 54 -4.97 11.81 -9.77
C ALA A 54 -5.35 10.33 -9.60
N VAL A 55 -5.68 9.64 -10.69
CA VAL A 55 -5.96 8.20 -10.66
C VAL A 55 -4.68 7.43 -10.34
N HIS A 56 -3.59 7.66 -11.06
CA HIS A 56 -2.32 6.96 -10.83
C HIS A 56 -1.83 7.08 -9.39
N PHE A 57 -1.89 8.28 -8.79
CA PHE A 57 -1.44 8.52 -7.41
C PHE A 57 -2.52 8.28 -6.33
N ALA A 58 -3.76 7.91 -6.71
CA ALA A 58 -4.82 7.62 -5.74
C ALA A 58 -4.46 6.53 -4.71
N PRO A 59 -3.68 5.48 -5.03
CA PRO A 59 -3.27 4.47 -4.05
C PRO A 59 -2.22 4.95 -3.04
N VAL A 60 -1.51 6.06 -3.28
CA VAL A 60 -0.39 6.51 -2.44
C VAL A 60 -0.77 6.66 -0.95
N PRO A 61 -1.91 7.30 -0.58
CA PRO A 61 -2.34 7.37 0.82
C PRO A 61 -2.56 5.99 1.46
N TYR A 62 -3.07 5.02 0.69
CA TYR A 62 -3.28 3.65 1.17
C TYR A 62 -1.94 2.91 1.36
N ASN A 63 -0.99 3.07 0.43
CA ASN A 63 0.34 2.49 0.54
C ASN A 63 1.07 3.04 1.79
N ILE A 64 1.02 4.36 2.01
CA ILE A 64 1.59 4.99 3.21
C ILE A 64 0.96 4.43 4.48
N PHE A 65 -0.37 4.31 4.51
CA PHE A 65 -1.09 3.73 5.65
C PHE A 65 -0.60 2.30 5.97
N LEU A 66 -0.47 1.44 4.96
CA LEU A 66 0.00 0.06 5.16
C LEU A 66 1.43 0.02 5.66
N THR A 67 2.33 0.84 5.12
CA THR A 67 3.71 0.95 5.59
C THR A 67 3.78 1.34 7.07
N ILE A 68 3.03 2.36 7.48
CA ILE A 68 2.97 2.78 8.89
C ILE A 68 2.36 1.67 9.75
N ALA A 69 1.31 1.01 9.30
CA ALA A 69 0.70 -0.10 10.05
C ALA A 69 1.69 -1.26 10.26
N VAL A 70 2.48 -1.61 9.24
CA VAL A 70 3.56 -2.60 9.36
C VAL A 70 4.57 -2.13 10.39
N TRP A 71 5.00 -0.87 10.33
CA TRP A 71 6.00 -0.34 11.26
C TRP A 71 5.54 -0.40 12.71
N ARG A 72 4.31 0.02 12.98
CA ARG A 72 3.71 -0.02 14.32
C ARG A 72 3.51 -1.43 14.87
N THR A 73 3.23 -2.40 13.99
CA THR A 73 3.08 -3.81 14.39
C THR A 73 4.45 -4.48 14.58
N ALA A 74 5.45 -4.05 13.80
CA ALA A 74 6.81 -4.56 13.85
C ALA A 74 7.56 -4.14 15.11
N GLU A 75 7.34 -2.91 15.61
CA GLU A 75 7.93 -2.45 16.89
C GLU A 75 7.56 -3.33 18.09
N GLN A 76 6.45 -4.06 18.00
CA GLN A 76 5.97 -4.99 19.03
C GLN A 76 6.46 -6.43 18.82
N SER A 77 7.25 -6.68 17.77
CA SER A 77 7.62 -8.01 17.28
C SER A 77 9.14 -8.17 17.17
N GLY A 78 9.67 -9.38 17.39
CA GLY A 78 11.12 -9.66 17.41
C GLY A 78 11.83 -9.55 16.04
N ALA A 79 13.08 -10.03 15.94
CA ALA A 79 14.01 -9.80 14.82
C ALA A 79 13.46 -9.98 13.38
N LYS A 80 12.49 -10.89 13.15
CA LYS A 80 11.81 -11.08 11.85
C LYS A 80 11.08 -9.81 11.39
N ALA A 81 10.59 -9.01 12.34
CA ALA A 81 9.86 -7.78 12.09
C ALA A 81 10.76 -6.67 11.50
N SER A 82 12.04 -6.63 11.86
CA SER A 82 13.00 -5.65 11.32
C SER A 82 13.21 -5.80 9.80
N LEU A 83 13.17 -7.03 9.28
CA LEU A 83 13.23 -7.27 7.83
C LEU A 83 11.97 -6.77 7.13
N MET A 84 10.80 -6.92 7.77
CA MET A 84 9.53 -6.42 7.24
C MET A 84 9.43 -4.89 7.26
N LEU A 85 10.11 -4.21 8.19
CA LEU A 85 10.26 -2.74 8.17
C LEU A 85 10.99 -2.25 6.92
N LEU A 86 12.15 -2.85 6.62
CA LEU A 86 12.93 -2.51 5.44
C LEU A 86 12.18 -2.88 4.16
N GLY A 87 11.57 -4.07 4.14
CA GLY A 87 10.74 -4.52 3.03
C GLY A 87 9.56 -3.60 2.76
N SER A 88 8.91 -3.08 3.80
CA SER A 88 7.76 -2.18 3.66
C SER A 88 8.17 -0.79 3.13
N ALA A 89 9.33 -0.29 3.56
CA ALA A 89 9.91 0.94 3.02
C ALA A 89 10.27 0.79 1.54
N LEU A 90 10.97 -0.29 1.19
CA LEU A 90 11.35 -0.58 -0.20
C LEU A 90 10.13 -0.75 -1.10
N TRP A 91 9.11 -1.47 -0.63
CA TRP A 91 7.86 -1.65 -1.36
C TRP A 91 7.12 -0.32 -1.58
N LEU A 92 7.13 0.59 -0.60
CA LEU A 92 6.50 1.90 -0.76
C LEU A 92 7.18 2.71 -1.87
N VAL A 93 8.51 2.74 -1.87
CA VAL A 93 9.28 3.41 -2.92
C VAL A 93 9.02 2.78 -4.28
N ALA A 94 9.02 1.45 -4.35
CA ALA A 94 8.75 0.72 -5.58
C ALA A 94 7.34 1.01 -6.14
N THR A 95 6.31 1.02 -5.29
CA THR A 95 4.92 1.25 -5.72
C THR A 95 4.60 2.68 -6.09
N VAL A 96 5.36 3.66 -5.61
CA VAL A 96 5.24 5.05 -6.09
C VAL A 96 5.80 5.20 -7.51
N ALA A 97 6.69 4.31 -7.95
CA ALA A 97 7.26 4.31 -9.29
C ALA A 97 6.48 3.47 -10.32
N VAL A 98 5.56 2.61 -9.87
CA VAL A 98 4.74 1.69 -10.70
C VAL A 98 3.40 2.33 -11.00
#